data_AF-A0A381NSP6-F1
#
_entry.id   AF-A0A381NSP6-F1
#
_cell.length_a   1.000
_cell.length_b   1.000
_cell.length_c   1.000
_cell.angle_alpha   90.00
_cell.angle_beta   90.00
_cell.angle_gamma   90.00
#
_symmetry.space_group_name_H-M   'P 1'
#
loop_
_entity.id
_entity.type
_entity.pdbx_description
1 polymer ?
#
loop_
_entity_poly.entity_id
_entity_poly.type
_entity_poly.pdbx_seq_one_letter_code
_entity_poly.pdbx_strand_id
1 'polypeptide(L)'
;MASGVQSGDGPQSRELLNQGETSLEQAMHDARREFVPGHIKRLVLLSDGHETTGSTSNALAGLQRDGIQVFTFPIDSRNVGDAWVDSVLVPDVVAANEPFSIEVSIYSQVQQSALLEAAAADEFYETQSIKL
;
A
#
# COMPACT_ATOMS: atom_id res chain seq x y z
N MET A 1 -4.94 -16.27 41.05
CA MET A 1 -3.66 -16.67 40.43
C MET A 1 -3.90 -16.84 38.94
N ALA A 2 -3.34 -15.91 38.17
CA ALA A 2 -3.24 -15.77 36.71
C ALA A 2 -4.28 -16.48 35.80
N SER A 3 -5.22 -15.68 35.30
CA SER A 3 -5.96 -15.89 34.06
C SER A 3 -5.04 -15.55 32.88
N GLY A 4 -4.70 -16.53 32.05
CA GLY A 4 -4.02 -16.31 30.78
C GLY A 4 -5.02 -15.77 29.76
N VAL A 5 -4.89 -14.48 29.43
CA VAL A 5 -5.57 -13.89 28.27
C VAL A 5 -4.66 -14.11 27.07
N GLN A 6 -5.10 -14.99 26.19
CA GLN A 6 -4.52 -15.20 24.87
C GLN A 6 -4.92 -13.99 24.01
N SER A 7 -3.99 -13.05 23.86
CA SER A 7 -4.17 -11.87 23.01
C SER A 7 -4.33 -12.33 21.57
N GLY A 8 -5.47 -11.95 20.98
CA GLY A 8 -5.87 -12.32 19.63
C GLY A 8 -4.86 -11.86 18.58
N ASP A 9 -4.59 -12.77 17.66
CA ASP A 9 -3.83 -12.58 16.44
C ASP A 9 -4.64 -11.70 15.46
N GLY A 10 -4.05 -10.61 15.01
CA GLY A 10 -4.60 -9.75 13.97
C GLY A 10 -3.67 -8.57 13.62
N PRO A 11 -3.72 -8.07 12.38
CA PRO A 11 -3.60 -8.78 11.11
C PRO A 11 -2.15 -8.64 10.57
N GLN A 12 -1.42 -9.75 10.41
CA GLN A 12 -0.10 -9.79 9.75
C GLN A 12 -0.15 -9.52 8.23
N SER A 13 -1.31 -9.17 7.67
CA SER A 13 -1.50 -8.99 6.23
C SER A 13 -0.99 -7.64 5.69
N ARG A 14 -0.79 -6.64 6.55
CA ARG A 14 -0.32 -5.30 6.13
C ARG A 14 1.17 -5.24 5.83
N GLU A 15 1.98 -6.13 6.42
CA GLU A 15 3.43 -6.19 6.20
C GLU A 15 3.82 -6.90 4.88
N LEU A 16 2.86 -7.54 4.18
CA LEU A 16 3.14 -8.36 2.98
C LEU A 16 2.85 -7.65 1.65
N LEU A 17 2.28 -6.46 1.65
CA LEU A 17 1.91 -5.72 0.44
C LEU A 17 2.66 -4.39 0.40
N ASN A 18 3.65 -4.28 -0.49
CA ASN A 18 4.28 -2.99 -0.78
C ASN A 18 3.23 -2.07 -1.43
N GLN A 19 2.80 -1.03 -0.73
CA GLN A 19 1.76 -0.11 -1.21
C GLN A 19 2.27 0.87 -2.27
N GLY A 20 3.59 1.01 -2.45
CA GLY A 20 4.21 1.87 -3.45
C GLY A 20 4.45 1.19 -4.80
N GLU A 21 4.27 -0.13 -4.89
CA GLU A 21 4.58 -0.89 -6.09
C GLU A 21 3.39 -1.73 -6.56
N THR A 22 3.03 -1.56 -7.83
CA THR A 22 2.01 -2.36 -8.52
C THR A 22 2.65 -2.94 -9.77
N SER A 23 2.75 -4.27 -9.85
CA SER A 23 3.13 -5.00 -11.07
C SER A 23 1.97 -5.84 -11.59
N LEU A 24 1.30 -5.34 -12.63
CA LEU A 24 0.21 -6.05 -13.28
C LEU A 24 0.75 -7.19 -14.14
N GLU A 25 1.91 -6.99 -14.77
CA GLU A 25 2.64 -8.03 -15.52
C GLU A 25 2.87 -9.28 -14.66
N GLN A 26 3.47 -9.11 -13.48
CA GLN A 26 3.79 -10.23 -12.60
C GLN A 26 2.51 -10.92 -12.08
N ALA A 27 1.52 -10.13 -11.65
CA ALA A 27 0.23 -10.67 -11.20
C ALA A 27 -0.47 -11.50 -12.29
N MET A 28 -0.41 -11.05 -13.55
CA MET A 28 -0.96 -11.77 -14.69
C MET A 28 -0.19 -13.05 -15.01
N HIS A 29 1.14 -13.03 -14.88
CA HIS A 29 1.96 -14.24 -14.99
C HIS A 29 1.69 -15.26 -13.89
N ASP A 30 1.43 -14.80 -12.68
CA ASP A 30 1.12 -15.66 -11.53
C ASP A 30 -0.25 -16.30 -11.71
N ALA A 31 -1.28 -15.50 -12.02
CA ALA A 31 -2.62 -15.98 -12.31
C ALA A 31 -2.65 -16.97 -13.50
N ARG A 32 -1.81 -16.76 -14.52
CA ARG A 32 -1.67 -17.70 -15.65
C ARG A 32 -1.30 -19.11 -15.20
N ARG A 33 -0.43 -19.25 -14.20
CA ARG A 33 0.09 -20.54 -13.71
C ARG A 33 -0.95 -21.32 -12.90
N GLU A 34 -1.95 -20.65 -12.34
CA GLU A 34 -3.01 -21.27 -11.54
C GLU A 34 -4.11 -21.95 -12.36
N PHE A 35 -4.19 -21.67 -13.67
CA PHE A 35 -5.25 -22.27 -14.50
C PHE A 35 -5.01 -23.76 -14.81
N VAL A 36 -6.01 -24.58 -14.50
CA VAL A 36 -6.02 -26.01 -14.81
C VAL A 36 -6.24 -26.27 -16.32
N PRO A 37 -5.51 -27.21 -16.94
CA PRO A 37 -5.74 -27.62 -18.33
C PRO A 37 -7.17 -28.15 -18.57
N GLY A 38 -7.71 -27.94 -19.78
CA GLY A 38 -9.00 -28.48 -20.19
C GLY A 38 -10.24 -27.70 -19.71
N HIS A 39 -10.06 -26.64 -18.93
CA HIS A 39 -11.14 -25.75 -18.49
C HIS A 39 -11.16 -24.43 -19.28
N ILE A 40 -12.32 -23.77 -19.28
CA ILE A 40 -12.43 -22.39 -19.74
C ILE A 40 -11.73 -21.49 -18.74
N LYS A 41 -10.74 -20.72 -19.19
CA LYS A 41 -9.91 -19.86 -18.34
C LYS A 41 -10.37 -18.41 -18.46
N ARG A 42 -10.75 -17.81 -17.33
CA ARG A 42 -11.14 -16.40 -17.24
C ARG A 42 -10.35 -15.73 -16.13
N LEU A 43 -9.64 -14.67 -16.48
CA LEU A 43 -8.90 -13.82 -15.56
C LEU A 43 -9.68 -12.51 -15.42
N VAL A 44 -10.05 -12.14 -14.20
CA VAL A 44 -10.67 -10.84 -13.91
C VAL A 44 -9.63 -9.96 -13.23
N LEU A 45 -9.24 -8.88 -13.89
CA LEU A 45 -8.28 -7.91 -13.40
C LEU A 45 -9.03 -6.78 -12.69
N LEU A 46 -8.76 -6.63 -11.40
CA LEU A 46 -9.29 -5.59 -10.52
C LEU A 46 -8.16 -4.59 -10.27
N SER A 47 -8.22 -3.41 -10.89
CA SER A 47 -7.15 -2.42 -10.79
C SER A 47 -7.65 -1.04 -11.25
N ASP A 48 -6.98 0.01 -10.77
CA ASP A 48 -7.08 1.39 -11.30
C ASP A 48 -6.30 1.60 -12.61
N GLY A 49 -5.57 0.57 -13.06
CA GLY A 49 -4.79 0.57 -14.29
C GLY A 49 -3.42 1.25 -14.18
N HIS A 50 -2.99 1.64 -12.96
CA HIS A 50 -1.73 2.34 -12.75
C HIS A 50 -0.61 1.38 -12.35
N GLU A 51 -0.02 0.70 -13.34
CA GLU A 51 1.20 -0.09 -13.13
C GLU A 51 2.41 0.81 -12.86
N THR A 52 3.16 0.54 -11.79
CA THR A 52 4.37 1.30 -11.44
C THR A 52 5.66 0.52 -11.72
N THR A 53 5.57 -0.81 -11.91
CA THR A 53 6.70 -1.68 -12.25
C THR A 53 6.30 -2.78 -13.24
N GLY A 54 7.13 -3.00 -14.27
CA GLY A 54 6.85 -3.97 -15.33
C GLY A 54 6.09 -3.36 -16.52
N SER A 55 5.56 -4.22 -17.38
CA SER A 55 4.70 -3.87 -18.49
C SER A 55 3.64 -4.95 -18.73
N THR A 56 2.41 -4.59 -18.46
CA THR A 56 1.20 -5.39 -18.69
C THR A 56 1.18 -6.02 -20.10
N SER A 57 1.73 -5.32 -21.10
CA SER A 57 1.81 -5.78 -22.48
C SER A 57 2.61 -7.09 -22.67
N ASN A 58 3.65 -7.31 -21.86
CA ASN A 58 4.49 -8.50 -21.92
C ASN A 58 3.72 -9.77 -21.52
N ALA A 59 2.79 -9.67 -20.57
CA ALA A 59 1.99 -10.80 -20.11
C ALA A 59 0.88 -11.20 -21.09
N LEU A 60 0.32 -10.23 -21.84
CA LEU A 60 -0.85 -10.44 -22.72
C LEU A 60 -0.62 -11.51 -23.78
N ALA A 61 0.53 -11.51 -24.44
CA ALA A 61 0.84 -12.48 -25.49
C ALA A 61 0.89 -13.93 -24.96
N GLY A 62 1.28 -14.12 -23.69
CA GLY A 62 1.24 -15.43 -23.03
C GLY A 62 -0.19 -15.88 -22.73
N LEU A 63 -1.01 -14.98 -22.19
CA LEU A 63 -2.41 -15.27 -21.86
C LEU A 63 -3.24 -15.60 -23.10
N GLN A 64 -3.04 -14.84 -24.18
CA GLN A 64 -3.75 -15.05 -25.45
C GLN A 64 -3.43 -16.42 -26.06
N ARG A 65 -2.15 -16.82 -26.06
CA ARG A 65 -1.72 -18.14 -26.56
C ARG A 65 -2.35 -19.29 -25.79
N ASP A 66 -2.57 -19.11 -24.49
CA ASP A 66 -3.16 -20.14 -23.62
C ASP A 66 -4.69 -20.15 -23.60
N GLY A 67 -5.32 -19.30 -24.43
CA GLY A 67 -6.78 -19.15 -24.51
C GLY A 67 -7.40 -18.52 -23.27
N ILE A 68 -6.64 -17.77 -22.48
CA ILE A 68 -7.12 -17.11 -21.26
C ILE A 68 -7.83 -15.81 -21.65
N GLN A 69 -9.11 -15.71 -21.30
CA GLN A 69 -9.90 -14.49 -21.50
C GLN A 69 -9.67 -13.54 -20.34
N VAL A 70 -9.19 -12.34 -20.63
CA VAL A 70 -8.97 -11.28 -19.63
C VAL A 70 -10.15 -10.32 -19.65
N PHE A 71 -10.73 -10.09 -18.48
CA PHE A 71 -11.76 -9.09 -18.24
C PHE A 71 -11.21 -8.07 -17.26
N THR A 72 -11.39 -6.79 -17.54
CA THR A 72 -11.00 -5.72 -16.63
C THR A 72 -12.23 -5.21 -15.90
N PHE A 73 -12.09 -5.01 -14.60
CA PHE A 73 -13.02 -4.28 -13.78
C PHE A 73 -12.26 -3.10 -13.17
N PRO A 74 -12.48 -1.87 -13.68
CA PRO A 74 -11.79 -0.71 -13.18
C PRO A 74 -12.19 -0.47 -11.71
N ILE A 75 -11.19 -0.28 -10.87
CA ILE A 75 -11.41 0.24 -9.52
C ILE A 75 -11.11 1.73 -9.59
N ASP A 76 -12.14 2.55 -9.40
CA ASP A 76 -11.92 4.00 -9.31
C ASP A 76 -11.03 4.29 -8.11
N SER A 77 -9.93 5.00 -8.35
CA SER A 77 -9.15 5.55 -7.27
C SER A 77 -10.05 6.50 -6.49
N ARG A 78 -10.29 6.17 -5.21
CA ARG A 78 -11.10 7.02 -4.34
C ARG A 78 -10.30 8.27 -4.04
N ASN A 79 -10.48 9.31 -4.85
CA ASN A 79 -10.02 10.65 -4.55
C ASN A 79 -11.06 11.33 -3.66
N VAL A 80 -11.05 10.98 -2.37
CA VAL A 80 -11.92 11.61 -1.37
C VAL A 80 -11.25 12.83 -0.73
N GLY A 81 -10.11 13.27 -1.28
CA GLY A 81 -9.29 14.34 -0.73
C GLY A 81 -8.57 13.93 0.55
N ASP A 82 -8.23 12.65 0.69
CA ASP A 82 -7.59 12.14 1.90
C ASP A 82 -6.12 12.58 2.00
N ALA A 83 -5.61 12.62 3.22
CA ALA A 83 -4.19 12.84 3.52
C ALA A 83 -3.77 11.96 4.70
N TRP A 84 -2.58 11.37 4.62
CA TRP A 84 -2.06 10.47 5.64
C TRP A 84 -0.55 10.62 5.82
N VAL A 85 -0.08 10.19 6.99
CA VAL A 85 1.36 10.05 7.25
C VAL A 85 1.83 8.77 6.56
N ASP A 86 2.76 8.92 5.61
CA ASP A 86 3.32 7.83 4.84
C ASP A 86 4.48 7.17 5.59
N SER A 87 5.38 7.98 6.18
CA SER A 87 6.46 7.48 7.01
C SER A 87 6.90 8.51 8.04
N VAL A 88 7.46 8.00 9.14
CA VAL A 88 8.12 8.80 10.19
C VAL A 88 9.48 8.17 10.44
N LEU A 89 10.55 8.92 10.20
CA LEU A 89 11.92 8.52 10.48
C LEU A 89 12.41 9.27 11.72
N VAL A 90 12.62 8.51 12.79
CA VAL A 90 13.17 8.99 14.06
C VAL A 90 14.49 8.26 14.31
N PRO A 91 15.54 8.94 14.80
CA PRO A 91 16.77 8.27 15.22
C PRO A 91 16.51 7.27 16.36
N ASP A 92 17.07 6.07 16.26
CA ASP A 92 16.92 5.02 17.29
C ASP A 92 17.55 5.42 18.64
N VAL A 93 18.58 6.25 18.61
CA VAL A 93 19.31 6.74 19.79
C VAL A 93 19.56 8.22 19.64
N VAL A 94 19.18 8.99 20.66
CA VAL A 94 19.40 10.42 20.76
C VAL A 94 20.18 10.74 22.02
N ALA A 95 21.06 11.74 21.98
CA ALA A 95 21.78 12.19 23.15
C ALA A 95 20.82 12.95 24.09
N ALA A 96 20.95 12.71 25.39
CA ALA A 96 20.13 13.41 26.39
C ALA A 96 20.40 14.92 26.34
N ASN A 97 19.32 15.71 26.31
CA ASN A 97 19.36 17.18 26.23
C ASN A 97 19.91 17.76 24.92
N GLU A 98 19.94 16.97 23.83
CA GLU A 98 20.30 17.46 22.50
C GLU A 98 19.07 17.46 21.57
N PRO A 99 18.85 18.51 20.77
CA PRO A 99 17.81 18.48 19.75
C PRO A 99 18.15 17.41 18.69
N PHE A 100 17.13 16.73 18.21
CA PHE A 100 17.24 15.79 17.10
C PHE A 100 16.15 16.07 16.07
N SER A 101 16.39 15.66 14.83
CA SER A 101 15.43 15.83 13.74
C SER A 101 14.57 14.58 13.58
N ILE A 102 13.29 14.79 13.30
CA ILE A 102 12.37 13.77 12.82
C ILE A 102 11.99 14.15 11.39
N GLU A 103 12.00 13.18 10.49
CA GLU A 103 11.50 13.36 9.14
C GLU A 103 10.14 12.70 9.01
N VAL A 104 9.13 13.47 8.56
CA VAL A 104 7.76 12.98 8.38
C VAL A 104 7.41 13.15 6.91
N SER A 105 7.14 12.04 6.22
CA SER A 105 6.59 12.06 4.88
C SER A 105 5.07 12.03 4.96
N ILE A 106 4.42 13.01 4.36
CA ILE A 106 2.95 13.14 4.34
C ILE A 106 2.51 13.12 2.89
N TYR A 107 1.54 12.25 2.60
CA TYR A 107 0.92 12.18 1.29
C TYR A 107 -0.48 12.78 1.34
N SER A 108 -0.86 13.49 0.27
CA SER A 108 -2.20 14.03 0.09
C SER A 108 -2.68 13.78 -1.33
N GLN A 109 -3.93 13.36 -1.47
CA GLN A 109 -4.56 13.14 -2.78
C GLN A 109 -4.90 14.44 -3.51
N VAL A 110 -5.04 15.54 -2.78
CA VAL A 110 -5.39 16.87 -3.30
C VAL A 110 -4.56 17.95 -2.62
N GLN A 111 -4.42 19.10 -3.26
CA GLN A 111 -3.77 20.25 -2.64
C GLN A 111 -4.66 20.80 -1.51
N GLN A 112 -4.16 20.78 -0.27
CA GLN A 112 -4.92 21.18 0.90
C GLN A 112 -4.03 21.73 2.03
N SER A 113 -4.64 22.39 3.01
CA SER A 113 -3.95 22.74 4.25
C SER A 113 -4.29 21.71 5.32
N ALA A 114 -3.29 21.27 6.07
CA ALA A 114 -3.43 20.29 7.14
C ALA A 114 -2.79 20.78 8.44
N LEU A 115 -3.18 20.17 9.56
CA LEU A 115 -2.54 20.33 10.85
C LEU A 115 -1.78 19.04 11.16
N LEU A 116 -0.47 19.15 11.30
CA LEU A 116 0.40 18.08 11.77
C LEU A 116 0.55 18.22 13.28
N GLU A 117 0.19 17.18 14.04
CA GLU A 117 0.35 17.14 15.49
C GLU A 117 1.38 16.05 15.86
N ALA A 118 2.39 16.42 16.64
CA ALA A 118 3.41 15.52 17.16
C ALA A 118 3.22 15.33 18.68
N ALA A 119 3.09 14.08 19.12
CA ALA A 119 2.93 13.71 20.52
C ALA A 119 3.66 12.39 20.82
N ALA A 120 4.14 12.20 22.05
CA ALA A 120 4.64 10.92 22.55
C ALA A 120 4.22 10.69 24.00
N ALA A 121 3.87 9.44 24.33
CA ALA A 121 3.49 9.01 25.69
C ALA A 121 2.52 9.97 26.40
N ASP A 122 1.49 10.43 25.67
CA ASP A 122 0.46 11.39 26.07
C ASP A 122 0.92 12.85 26.27
N GLU A 123 2.16 13.18 25.92
CA GLU A 123 2.68 14.55 25.90
C GLU A 123 2.65 15.12 24.47
N PHE A 124 1.96 16.24 24.29
CA PHE A 124 1.93 16.99 23.04
C PHE A 124 3.18 17.86 22.93
N TYR A 125 3.91 17.73 21.83
CA TYR A 125 5.08 18.55 21.56
C TYR A 125 4.72 19.77 20.73
N GLU A 126 4.10 19.56 19.57
CA GLU A 126 3.94 20.60 18.58
C GLU A 126 2.76 20.37 17.65
N THR A 127 2.15 21.47 17.21
CA THR A 127 1.19 21.50 16.11
C THR A 127 1.71 22.45 15.04
N GLN A 128 1.83 21.96 13.81
CA GLN A 128 2.27 22.75 12.68
C GLN A 128 1.20 22.78 11.58
N SER A 129 0.88 23.98 11.08
CA SER A 129 0.07 24.12 9.87
C SER A 129 0.95 23.96 8.63
N ILE A 130 0.58 23.03 7.78
CA ILE A 130 1.32 22.67 6.58
C ILE A 130 0.43 22.76 5.34
N LYS A 131 1.05 23.00 4.18
CA LYS A 131 0.39 22.91 2.88
C LYS A 131 0.87 21.65 2.19
N LEU A 132 -0.08 20.82 1.78
CA LEU A 132 0.10 19.57 1.04
C LEU A 132 -0.32 19.78 -0.41
#